data_AF-A0A0N4VK81-F1
#
_entry.id   AF-A0A0N4VK81-F1
#
_cell.length_a   1.000
_cell.length_b   1.000
_cell.length_c   1.000
_cell.angle_alpha   90.00
_cell.angle_beta   90.00
_cell.angle_gamma   90.00
#
_symmetry.space_group_name_H-M   'P 1'
#
loop_
_entity.id
_entity.type
_entity.pdbx_description
1 polymer ?
#
loop_
_entity_poly.entity_id
_entity_poly.type
_entity_poly.pdbx_seq_one_letter_code
_entity_poly.pdbx_strand_id
1 'polypeptide(L)'
;MKINVRSTEVIRPVLQHLLAATDEITSPVVLHANIFRSPRSIEVRTQSYYPDATLSIGWTKNNITEIPLRHRKFGWREVFKLLSLIKDVEQAVMISLRLTVAVHSTEEISFLLGIRDTIAVLIWSDDTDVIDDWSGLASLRSGAYNQRILFDLDEKHRKVLHSLPKSLIITEYPYNKDKWRSIEFPYASSTTSGVIESNDGAAFLGWPNSFLVSLQIPPVFPKTQTVAGKLTFVRKKYLREENQLGKSGLVIYLVDKIIDVQSPEIDYGVKIFIGYKGLISIENRDAVEQQYQTRAVGQLRKENCYYFELIDR
;
A
#
# COMPACT_ATOMS: atom_id res chain seq x y z
N MET A 1 -25.53 -1.90 -11.86
CA MET A 1 -25.69 -3.37 -11.85
C MET A 1 -24.49 -4.00 -11.13
N LYS A 2 -24.71 -4.89 -10.14
CA LYS A 2 -23.61 -5.60 -9.43
C LYS A 2 -23.53 -7.04 -9.91
N ILE A 3 -22.38 -7.45 -10.43
CA ILE A 3 -22.15 -8.80 -10.92
C ILE A 3 -21.17 -9.48 -9.96
N ASN A 4 -21.63 -10.54 -9.31
CA ASN A 4 -20.83 -11.28 -8.35
C ASN A 4 -20.30 -12.54 -9.02
N VAL A 5 -19.00 -12.55 -9.31
CA VAL A 5 -18.36 -13.67 -9.99
C VAL A 5 -17.66 -14.55 -8.97
N ARG A 6 -18.27 -15.72 -8.70
CA ARG A 6 -17.79 -16.64 -7.64
C ARG A 6 -16.70 -17.61 -8.10
N SER A 7 -16.51 -17.77 -9.41
CA SER A 7 -15.49 -18.64 -10.01
C SER A 7 -14.71 -17.87 -11.07
N THR A 8 -13.40 -18.08 -11.14
CA THR A 8 -12.52 -17.43 -12.12
C THR A 8 -12.80 -17.85 -13.56
N GLU A 9 -13.34 -19.06 -13.76
CA GLU A 9 -13.61 -19.65 -15.09
C GLU A 9 -14.73 -18.90 -15.83
N VAL A 10 -15.69 -18.34 -15.08
CA VAL A 10 -16.82 -17.59 -15.65
C VAL A 10 -16.52 -16.10 -15.81
N ILE A 11 -15.37 -15.60 -15.34
CA ILE A 11 -15.01 -14.18 -15.47
C ILE A 11 -14.93 -13.79 -16.94
N ARG A 12 -14.17 -14.53 -17.76
CA ARG A 12 -13.97 -14.22 -19.18
C ARG A 12 -15.27 -14.22 -19.99
N PRO A 13 -16.12 -15.26 -19.96
CA PRO A 13 -17.36 -15.25 -20.73
C PRO A 13 -18.34 -14.18 -20.25
N VAL A 14 -18.42 -13.90 -18.94
CA VAL A 14 -19.25 -12.81 -18.41
C VAL A 14 -18.77 -11.45 -18.93
N LEU A 15 -17.45 -11.21 -18.91
CA LEU A 15 -16.88 -9.96 -19.43
C LEU A 15 -17.08 -9.81 -20.94
N GLN A 16 -16.95 -10.88 -21.71
CA GLN A 16 -17.22 -10.86 -23.15
C GLN A 16 -18.69 -10.57 -23.46
N HIS A 17 -19.61 -11.12 -22.66
CA HIS A 17 -21.02 -10.84 -22.80
C HIS A 17 -21.36 -9.39 -22.43
N LEU A 18 -20.76 -8.86 -21.36
CA LEU A 18 -20.91 -7.45 -20.99
C LEU A 18 -20.35 -6.52 -22.06
N LEU A 19 -19.19 -6.84 -22.63
CA LEU A 19 -18.62 -6.09 -23.74
C LEU A 19 -19.55 -6.08 -24.95
N ALA A 20 -20.14 -7.22 -25.30
CA ALA A 20 -21.10 -7.33 -26.40
C ALA A 20 -22.41 -6.57 -26.13
N ALA A 21 -22.76 -6.36 -24.86
CA ALA A 21 -23.97 -5.66 -24.43
C ALA A 21 -23.72 -4.22 -23.94
N THR A 22 -22.51 -3.67 -24.15
CA THR A 22 -22.10 -2.37 -23.59
C THR A 22 -23.05 -1.25 -23.99
N ASP A 23 -23.51 -1.24 -25.25
CA ASP A 23 -24.40 -0.21 -25.79
C ASP A 23 -25.83 -0.27 -25.20
N GLU A 24 -26.20 -1.37 -24.56
CA GLU A 24 -27.50 -1.58 -23.90
C GLU A 24 -27.45 -1.29 -22.40
N ILE A 25 -26.26 -1.19 -21.81
CA ILE A 25 -26.05 -1.03 -20.37
C ILE A 25 -25.85 0.45 -20.03
N THR A 26 -26.92 1.10 -19.56
CA THR A 26 -26.90 2.51 -19.11
C THR A 26 -26.47 2.69 -17.65
N SER A 27 -26.30 1.60 -16.91
CA SER A 27 -26.00 1.59 -15.47
C SER A 27 -24.54 1.23 -15.19
N PRO A 28 -23.89 1.84 -14.17
CA PRO A 28 -22.52 1.48 -13.81
C PRO A 28 -22.43 0.00 -13.42
N VAL A 29 -21.41 -0.68 -13.96
CA VAL A 29 -21.16 -2.10 -13.73
C VAL A 29 -20.11 -2.26 -12.63
N VAL A 30 -20.46 -2.98 -11.56
CA VAL A 30 -19.52 -3.35 -10.50
C VAL A 30 -19.19 -4.83 -10.62
N LEU A 31 -17.92 -5.13 -10.91
CA LEU A 31 -17.38 -6.47 -11.00
C LEU A 31 -16.81 -6.87 -9.64
N HIS A 32 -17.50 -7.73 -8.91
CA HIS A 32 -17.05 -8.16 -7.59
C HIS A 32 -16.25 -9.46 -7.66
N ALA A 33 -14.99 -9.39 -7.23
CA ALA A 33 -14.08 -10.52 -7.12
C ALA A 33 -13.71 -10.78 -5.65
N ASN A 34 -13.90 -12.03 -5.21
CA ASN A 34 -13.40 -12.51 -3.93
C ASN A 34 -11.97 -13.05 -4.11
N ILE A 35 -10.98 -12.17 -3.99
CA ILE A 35 -9.60 -12.47 -4.37
C ILE A 35 -8.93 -13.51 -3.44
N PHE A 36 -9.43 -13.71 -2.22
CA PHE A 36 -8.77 -14.56 -1.22
C PHE A 36 -9.36 -15.96 -1.03
N ARG A 37 -10.11 -16.49 -2.00
CA ARG A 37 -10.53 -17.90 -2.00
C ARG A 37 -9.62 -18.74 -2.89
N SER A 38 -9.02 -19.77 -2.29
CA SER A 38 -8.25 -20.86 -2.91
C SER A 38 -6.75 -20.61 -3.18
N PRO A 39 -5.86 -21.59 -2.90
CA PRO A 39 -4.47 -21.61 -3.38
C PRO A 39 -4.31 -21.70 -4.91
N ARG A 40 -5.40 -21.76 -5.68
CA ARG A 40 -5.43 -22.00 -7.13
C ARG A 40 -6.12 -20.89 -7.94
N SER A 41 -6.44 -19.75 -7.32
CA SER A 41 -7.04 -18.62 -8.05
C SER A 41 -6.02 -18.02 -9.01
N ILE A 42 -6.28 -18.16 -10.32
CA ILE A 42 -5.51 -17.53 -11.38
C ILE A 42 -6.06 -16.11 -11.55
N GLU A 43 -5.18 -15.10 -11.44
CA GLU A 43 -5.50 -13.69 -11.62
C GLU A 43 -5.79 -13.42 -13.10
N VAL A 44 -7.03 -13.07 -13.43
CA VAL A 44 -7.43 -12.70 -14.80
C VAL A 44 -7.49 -11.19 -14.90
N ARG A 45 -6.68 -10.60 -15.80
CA ARG A 45 -6.70 -9.15 -16.07
C ARG A 45 -7.99 -8.77 -16.82
N THR A 46 -8.92 -8.14 -16.11
CA THR A 46 -10.26 -7.75 -16.62
C THR A 46 -10.25 -6.48 -17.47
N GLN A 47 -9.15 -5.71 -17.45
CA GLN A 47 -9.02 -4.41 -18.12
C GLN A 47 -9.26 -4.46 -19.63
N SER A 48 -8.88 -5.56 -20.28
CA SER A 48 -9.01 -5.71 -21.74
C SER A 48 -10.45 -5.87 -22.23
N TYR A 49 -11.39 -6.19 -21.35
CA TYR A 49 -12.76 -6.54 -21.74
C TYR A 49 -13.81 -5.52 -21.32
N TYR A 50 -13.58 -4.73 -20.26
CA TYR A 50 -14.56 -3.72 -19.83
C TYR A 50 -13.89 -2.64 -18.98
N PRO A 51 -13.20 -1.66 -19.59
CA PRO A 51 -12.35 -0.68 -18.89
C PRO A 51 -13.13 0.21 -17.92
N ASP A 52 -14.40 0.51 -18.20
CA ASP A 52 -15.25 1.39 -17.39
C ASP A 52 -15.88 0.73 -16.16
N ALA A 53 -15.63 -0.57 -15.93
CA ALA A 53 -16.16 -1.26 -14.75
C ALA A 53 -15.42 -0.87 -13.48
N THR A 54 -16.16 -0.79 -12.37
CA THR A 54 -15.56 -0.71 -11.03
C THR A 54 -15.21 -2.10 -10.53
N LEU A 55 -13.93 -2.35 -10.25
CA LEU A 55 -13.44 -3.59 -9.67
C LEU A 55 -13.67 -3.59 -8.16
N SER A 56 -14.60 -4.41 -7.68
CA SER A 56 -14.82 -4.60 -6.25
C SER A 56 -14.02 -5.78 -5.70
N ILE A 57 -13.18 -5.52 -4.70
CA ILE A 57 -12.27 -6.51 -4.11
C ILE A 57 -12.67 -6.75 -2.65
N GLY A 58 -13.01 -7.99 -2.29
CA GLY A 58 -13.41 -8.36 -0.93
C GLY A 58 -12.51 -9.41 -0.27
N TRP A 59 -12.48 -9.40 1.07
CA TRP A 59 -11.83 -10.43 1.89
C TRP A 59 -12.88 -11.40 2.43
N THR A 60 -13.01 -12.55 1.78
CA THR A 60 -13.68 -13.71 2.38
C THR A 60 -12.60 -14.65 2.92
N LYS A 61 -12.10 -14.41 4.12
CA LYS A 61 -11.41 -15.50 4.85
C LYS A 61 -12.48 -16.55 5.15
N ASN A 62 -12.44 -17.68 4.47
CA ASN A 62 -13.14 -18.86 4.98
C ASN A 62 -12.55 -19.14 6.38
N ASN A 63 -13.41 -19.32 7.39
CA ASN A 63 -13.07 -19.42 8.82
C ASN A 63 -12.67 -18.10 9.50
N ILE A 64 -13.33 -16.98 9.15
CA ILE A 64 -13.38 -15.81 10.04
C ILE A 64 -13.75 -16.27 11.45
N THR A 65 -14.82 -17.07 11.61
CA THR A 65 -15.33 -17.60 12.89
C THR A 65 -14.31 -18.25 13.83
N GLU A 66 -13.26 -18.92 13.31
CA GLU A 66 -12.27 -19.64 14.13
C GLU A 66 -11.08 -18.76 14.58
N ILE A 67 -10.90 -17.59 13.97
CA ILE A 67 -9.84 -16.65 14.35
C ILE A 67 -10.40 -15.69 15.40
N PRO A 68 -9.77 -15.55 16.59
CA PRO A 68 -10.18 -14.57 17.59
C PRO A 68 -10.28 -13.17 16.96
N LEU A 69 -11.34 -12.41 17.28
CA LEU A 69 -11.63 -11.08 16.70
C LEU A 69 -10.39 -10.15 16.73
N ARG A 70 -9.61 -10.20 17.81
CA ARG A 70 -8.36 -9.43 18.01
C ARG A 70 -7.25 -9.70 16.98
N HIS A 71 -7.33 -10.81 16.23
CA HIS A 71 -6.35 -11.17 15.19
C HIS A 71 -6.89 -10.98 13.77
N ARG A 72 -8.13 -10.49 13.61
CA ARG A 72 -8.76 -10.21 12.31
C ARG A 72 -8.47 -8.76 11.87
N LYS A 73 -7.20 -8.41 11.72
CA LYS A 73 -6.76 -7.13 11.18
C LYS A 73 -6.55 -7.22 9.66
N PHE A 74 -6.95 -6.18 8.93
CA PHE A 74 -6.47 -5.90 7.58
C PHE A 74 -5.15 -5.14 7.72
N GLY A 75 -4.05 -5.89 7.81
CA GLY A 75 -2.76 -5.30 8.10
C GLY A 75 -1.97 -4.96 6.86
N TRP A 76 -0.82 -4.33 7.06
CA TRP A 76 0.14 -4.02 5.99
C TRP A 76 0.48 -5.20 5.08
N ARG A 77 0.41 -6.45 5.58
CA ARG A 77 0.58 -7.64 4.73
C ARG A 77 -0.53 -7.80 3.70
N GLU A 78 -1.78 -7.62 4.12
CA GLU A 78 -2.93 -7.68 3.23
C GLU A 78 -2.96 -6.47 2.29
N VAL A 79 -2.56 -5.28 2.78
CA VAL A 79 -2.36 -4.07 1.96
C VAL A 79 -1.36 -4.37 0.84
N PHE A 80 -0.14 -4.86 1.15
CA PHE A 80 0.88 -5.10 0.13
C PHE A 80 0.46 -6.12 -0.94
N LYS A 81 -0.38 -7.10 -0.59
CA LYS A 81 -0.97 -8.01 -1.58
C LYS A 81 -2.00 -7.32 -2.45
N LEU A 82 -2.81 -6.44 -1.86
CA LEU A 82 -3.76 -5.65 -2.63
C LEU A 82 -3.02 -4.72 -3.59
N LEU A 83 -1.99 -4.04 -3.11
CA LEU A 83 -1.12 -3.17 -3.87
C LEU A 83 -0.52 -3.87 -5.09
N SER A 84 0.00 -5.10 -4.94
CA SER A 84 0.53 -5.86 -6.08
C SER A 84 -0.52 -6.20 -7.14
N LEU A 85 -1.80 -6.26 -6.76
CA LEU A 85 -2.91 -6.52 -7.67
C LEU A 85 -3.41 -5.27 -8.38
N ILE A 86 -3.42 -4.13 -7.67
CA ILE A 86 -4.05 -2.89 -8.18
C ILE A 86 -3.05 -1.90 -8.77
N LYS A 87 -1.73 -2.12 -8.62
CA LYS A 87 -0.68 -1.19 -9.11
C LYS A 87 -0.92 -0.75 -10.55
N ASP A 88 -1.12 -1.73 -11.44
CA ASP A 88 -1.27 -1.49 -12.89
C ASP A 88 -2.74 -1.47 -13.34
N VAL A 89 -3.68 -1.46 -12.38
CA VAL A 89 -5.12 -1.41 -12.68
C VAL A 89 -5.51 0.05 -12.81
N GLU A 90 -5.91 0.52 -13.98
CA GLU A 90 -6.40 1.90 -14.16
C GLU A 90 -7.85 2.10 -13.71
N GLN A 91 -8.62 1.02 -13.67
CA GLN A 91 -10.04 1.03 -13.35
C GLN A 91 -10.32 1.53 -11.92
N ALA A 92 -11.54 2.01 -11.69
CA ALA A 92 -12.00 2.32 -10.34
C ALA A 92 -12.01 1.05 -9.47
N VAL A 93 -11.56 1.17 -8.23
CA VAL A 93 -11.43 0.03 -7.30
C VAL A 93 -12.27 0.29 -6.07
N MET A 94 -13.14 -0.66 -5.73
CA MET A 94 -13.94 -0.65 -4.51
C MET A 94 -13.51 -1.76 -3.55
N ILE A 95 -12.87 -1.39 -2.47
CA ILE A 95 -12.34 -2.29 -1.45
C ILE A 95 -13.43 -2.59 -0.44
N SER A 96 -13.87 -3.84 -0.35
CA SER A 96 -14.96 -4.26 0.54
C SER A 96 -14.41 -4.91 1.81
N LEU A 97 -14.68 -4.30 2.98
CA LEU A 97 -14.21 -4.73 4.28
C LEU A 97 -15.39 -4.96 5.24
N ARG A 98 -15.30 -6.01 6.06
CA ARG A 98 -16.24 -6.21 7.17
C ARG A 98 -15.94 -5.20 8.28
N LEU A 99 -16.96 -4.70 8.96
CA LEU A 99 -16.87 -3.68 9.99
C LEU A 99 -15.88 -4.05 11.10
N THR A 100 -15.92 -5.31 11.57
CA THR A 100 -15.00 -5.86 12.59
C THR A 100 -13.53 -5.79 12.20
N VAL A 101 -13.22 -5.72 10.90
CA VAL A 101 -11.87 -5.59 10.38
C VAL A 101 -11.51 -4.12 10.20
N ALA A 102 -12.41 -3.34 9.60
CA ALA A 102 -12.17 -1.94 9.25
C ALA A 102 -11.83 -1.07 10.48
N VAL A 103 -12.50 -1.31 11.59
CA VAL A 103 -12.29 -0.61 12.87
C VAL A 103 -10.84 -0.68 13.36
N HIS A 104 -10.14 -1.78 13.06
CA HIS A 104 -8.74 -2.02 13.50
C HIS A 104 -7.71 -1.81 12.39
N SER A 105 -8.08 -1.16 11.29
CA SER A 105 -7.24 -1.04 10.09
C SER A 105 -7.35 0.34 9.43
N THR A 106 -7.51 1.37 10.26
CA THR A 106 -7.73 2.74 9.82
C THR A 106 -6.54 3.33 9.09
N GLU A 107 -5.32 3.09 9.58
CA GLU A 107 -4.07 3.50 8.92
C GLU A 107 -3.96 2.84 7.54
N GLU A 108 -4.21 1.54 7.46
CA GLU A 108 -4.17 0.80 6.20
C GLU A 108 -5.24 1.27 5.19
N ILE A 109 -6.46 1.56 5.67
CA ILE A 109 -7.54 2.11 4.84
C ILE A 109 -7.19 3.51 4.33
N SER A 110 -6.70 4.39 5.22
CA SER A 110 -6.27 5.73 4.88
C SER A 110 -5.19 5.70 3.80
N PHE A 111 -4.15 4.85 3.99
CA PHE A 111 -3.08 4.69 3.02
C PHE A 111 -3.62 4.30 1.64
N LEU A 112 -4.55 3.34 1.57
CA LEU A 112 -5.13 2.89 0.30
C LEU A 112 -5.96 3.98 -0.40
N LEU A 113 -6.74 4.73 0.37
CA LEU A 113 -7.51 5.86 -0.15
C LEU A 113 -6.60 7.01 -0.61
N GLY A 114 -5.44 7.19 0.03
CA GLY A 114 -4.47 8.22 -0.34
C GLY A 114 -3.71 7.98 -1.65
N ILE A 115 -3.80 6.79 -2.26
CA ILE A 115 -3.09 6.46 -3.51
C ILE A 115 -3.65 7.25 -4.69
N ARG A 116 -4.96 7.13 -4.92
CA ARG A 116 -5.68 7.82 -6.00
C ARG A 116 -7.17 7.90 -5.72
N ASP A 117 -7.84 8.85 -6.36
CA ASP A 117 -9.26 9.15 -6.09
C ASP A 117 -10.23 8.11 -6.62
N THR A 118 -9.80 7.26 -7.55
CA THR A 118 -10.61 6.15 -8.09
C THR A 118 -10.71 4.95 -7.14
N ILE A 119 -10.04 4.99 -5.99
CA ILE A 119 -10.15 3.97 -4.94
C ILE A 119 -11.17 4.43 -3.90
N ALA A 120 -12.15 3.57 -3.63
CA ALA A 120 -13.16 3.73 -2.60
C ALA A 120 -13.21 2.50 -1.67
N VAL A 121 -13.74 2.66 -0.46
CA VAL A 121 -13.92 1.58 0.51
C VAL A 121 -15.40 1.40 0.83
N LEU A 122 -15.89 0.17 0.79
CA LEU A 122 -17.21 -0.24 1.26
C LEU A 122 -17.05 -1.02 2.57
N ILE A 123 -17.59 -0.47 3.66
CA ILE A 123 -17.61 -1.12 4.97
C ILE A 123 -19.00 -1.70 5.19
N TRP A 124 -19.07 -3.02 5.40
CA TRP A 124 -20.33 -3.73 5.63
C TRP A 124 -20.34 -4.47 6.98
N SER A 125 -21.51 -4.72 7.55
CA SER A 125 -21.63 -5.47 8.81
C SER A 125 -22.83 -6.40 8.82
N ASP A 126 -22.74 -7.48 9.58
CA ASP A 126 -23.89 -8.30 9.95
C ASP A 126 -24.35 -7.95 11.39
N ASP A 127 -25.54 -8.41 11.77
CA ASP A 127 -26.10 -8.32 13.13
C ASP A 127 -25.22 -8.99 14.21
N THR A 128 -24.49 -10.03 13.83
CA THR A 128 -23.56 -10.79 14.68
C THR A 128 -22.24 -10.09 14.95
N ASP A 129 -21.93 -9.00 14.25
CA ASP A 129 -20.71 -8.24 14.50
C ASP A 129 -20.74 -7.53 15.86
N VAL A 130 -19.64 -7.65 16.60
CA VAL A 130 -19.45 -6.99 17.90
C VAL A 130 -18.28 -6.04 17.78
N ILE A 131 -18.54 -4.77 18.07
CA ILE A 131 -17.56 -3.68 17.98
C ILE A 131 -17.48 -2.98 19.33
N ASP A 132 -16.31 -3.07 19.95
CA ASP A 132 -16.05 -2.48 21.27
C ASP A 132 -15.59 -1.02 21.17
N ASP A 133 -14.87 -0.67 20.10
CA ASP A 133 -14.29 0.66 19.89
C ASP A 133 -14.67 1.19 18.50
N TRP A 134 -15.28 2.37 18.46
CA TRP A 134 -15.70 3.03 17.22
C TRP A 134 -14.83 4.23 16.86
N SER A 135 -13.84 4.57 17.69
CA SER A 135 -13.04 5.78 17.56
C SER A 135 -12.34 5.85 16.20
N GLY A 136 -11.70 4.77 15.78
CA GLY A 136 -11.03 4.69 14.48
C GLY A 136 -11.96 4.95 13.29
N LEU A 137 -13.19 4.42 13.36
CA LEU A 137 -14.17 4.61 12.29
C LEU A 137 -14.76 6.04 12.29
N ALA A 138 -14.96 6.62 13.47
CA ALA A 138 -15.36 8.02 13.60
C ALA A 138 -14.33 8.95 12.94
N SER A 139 -13.04 8.68 13.16
CA SER A 139 -11.94 9.42 12.52
C SER A 139 -11.95 9.27 11.01
N LEU A 140 -12.08 8.05 10.48
CA LEU A 140 -12.17 7.82 9.03
C LEU A 140 -13.37 8.55 8.38
N ARG A 141 -14.54 8.49 9.03
CA ARG A 141 -15.77 9.15 8.54
C ARG A 141 -15.65 10.68 8.55
N SER A 142 -14.79 11.24 9.40
CA SER A 142 -14.65 12.68 9.57
C SER A 142 -13.36 13.26 9.00
N GLY A 143 -12.50 12.41 8.42
CA GLY A 143 -11.24 12.79 7.79
C GLY A 143 -11.38 13.10 6.29
N ALA A 144 -10.23 13.27 5.63
CA ALA A 144 -10.13 13.75 4.24
C ALA A 144 -10.78 12.83 3.19
N TYR A 145 -10.99 11.55 3.50
CA TYR A 145 -11.50 10.55 2.54
C TYR A 145 -12.97 10.18 2.74
N ASN A 146 -13.71 10.95 3.54
CA ASN A 146 -15.09 10.62 3.93
C ASN A 146 -16.05 10.31 2.77
N GLN A 147 -15.94 11.03 1.65
CA GLN A 147 -16.79 10.84 0.47
C GLN A 147 -16.52 9.52 -0.26
N ARG A 148 -15.35 8.90 -0.03
CA ARG A 148 -14.93 7.65 -0.66
C ARG A 148 -15.12 6.43 0.25
N ILE A 149 -15.77 6.62 1.40
CA ILE A 149 -16.11 5.55 2.35
C ILE A 149 -17.62 5.36 2.36
N LEU A 150 -18.06 4.20 1.87
CA LEU A 150 -19.45 3.78 1.81
C LEU A 150 -19.75 2.81 2.95
N PHE A 151 -20.97 2.90 3.49
CA PHE A 151 -21.41 2.08 4.62
C PHE A 151 -22.65 1.27 4.25
N ASP A 152 -22.52 -0.06 4.27
CA ASP A 152 -23.61 -1.03 4.13
C ASP A 152 -23.78 -1.79 5.45
N LEU A 153 -24.28 -1.08 6.46
CA LEU A 153 -24.32 -1.56 7.84
C LEU A 153 -25.71 -2.06 8.23
N ASP A 154 -25.72 -3.02 9.14
CA ASP A 154 -26.91 -3.45 9.88
C ASP A 154 -27.48 -2.28 10.68
N GLU A 155 -28.79 -2.30 10.94
CA GLU A 155 -29.50 -1.19 11.58
C GLU A 155 -28.91 -0.82 12.95
N LYS A 156 -28.51 -1.81 13.76
CA LYS A 156 -27.87 -1.59 15.07
C LYS A 156 -26.59 -0.78 14.92
N HIS A 157 -25.73 -1.17 13.98
CA HIS A 157 -24.43 -0.55 13.74
C HIS A 157 -24.58 0.83 13.08
N ARG A 158 -25.55 0.98 12.19
CA ARG A 158 -25.88 2.25 11.54
C ARG A 158 -26.32 3.30 12.56
N LYS A 159 -27.17 2.94 13.53
CA LYS A 159 -27.61 3.85 14.62
C LYS A 159 -26.42 4.37 15.43
N VAL A 160 -25.52 3.48 15.83
CA VAL A 160 -24.30 3.86 16.56
C VAL A 160 -23.44 4.81 15.72
N LEU A 161 -23.16 4.46 14.46
CA LEU A 161 -22.36 5.32 13.56
C LEU A 161 -22.96 6.72 13.37
N HIS A 162 -24.29 6.84 13.30
CA HIS A 162 -24.96 8.14 13.20
C HIS A 162 -24.87 8.95 14.49
N SER A 163 -24.89 8.32 15.66
CA SER A 163 -24.74 9.00 16.95
C SER A 163 -23.32 9.50 17.23
N LEU A 164 -22.30 8.97 16.54
CA LEU A 164 -20.93 9.42 16.73
C LEU A 164 -20.78 10.88 16.27
N PRO A 165 -20.00 11.71 17.00
CA PRO A 165 -19.76 13.09 16.62
C PRO A 165 -19.07 13.16 15.24
N LYS A 166 -19.46 14.14 14.44
CA LYS A 166 -18.77 14.50 13.19
C LYS A 166 -17.85 15.68 13.49
N SER A 167 -16.62 15.41 13.90
CA SER A 167 -15.59 16.45 14.00
C SER A 167 -14.75 16.40 12.74
N LEU A 168 -14.83 17.42 11.89
CA LEU A 168 -13.94 17.51 10.72
C LEU A 168 -12.50 17.54 11.21
N ILE A 169 -11.76 16.46 10.96
CA ILE A 169 -10.32 16.39 11.24
C ILE A 169 -9.63 16.81 9.96
N ILE A 170 -9.14 18.06 9.91
CA ILE A 170 -8.20 18.47 8.88
C ILE A 170 -6.92 17.67 9.15
N THR A 171 -6.69 16.65 8.34
CA THR A 171 -5.51 15.81 8.46
C THR A 171 -4.42 16.47 7.65
N GLU A 172 -3.52 17.20 8.30
CA GLU A 172 -2.26 17.60 7.65
C GLU A 172 -1.40 16.36 7.50
N TYR A 173 -1.18 15.94 6.25
CA TYR A 173 -0.29 14.84 5.95
C TYR A 173 1.16 15.33 6.03
N PRO A 174 2.01 14.75 6.89
CA PRO A 174 3.42 15.12 6.95
C PRO A 174 4.17 14.75 5.66
N TYR A 175 3.65 13.77 4.92
CA TYR A 175 4.14 13.38 3.62
C TYR A 175 3.40 14.14 2.52
N ASN A 176 4.16 14.77 1.62
CA ASN A 176 3.62 15.41 0.42
C ASN A 176 4.21 14.72 -0.81
N LYS A 177 3.37 13.95 -1.52
CA LYS A 177 3.76 13.21 -2.74
C LYS A 177 4.27 14.11 -3.86
N ASP A 178 3.80 15.36 -3.95
CA ASP A 178 4.22 16.30 -5.01
C ASP A 178 5.68 16.74 -4.85
N LYS A 179 6.27 16.49 -3.68
CA LYS A 179 7.70 16.74 -3.40
C LYS A 179 8.59 15.55 -3.77
N TRP A 180 8.03 14.50 -4.37
CA TRP A 180 8.75 13.30 -4.76
C TRP A 180 8.48 12.96 -6.23
N ARG A 181 9.44 12.29 -6.84
CA ARG A 181 9.31 11.70 -8.17
C ARG A 181 9.62 10.22 -8.08
N SER A 182 8.66 9.39 -8.46
CA SER A 182 8.90 7.96 -8.66
C SER A 182 9.62 7.70 -9.98
N ILE A 183 10.62 6.83 -9.92
CA ILE A 183 11.35 6.31 -11.09
C ILE A 183 11.35 4.80 -10.97
N GLU A 184 10.91 4.11 -12.02
CA GLU A 184 10.82 2.65 -12.05
C GLU A 184 11.57 2.10 -13.27
N PHE A 185 12.47 1.16 -13.00
CA PHE A 185 13.22 0.44 -14.02
C PHE A 185 12.53 -0.87 -14.35
N PRO A 186 12.50 -1.31 -15.62
CA PRO A 186 12.00 -2.62 -15.99
C PRO A 186 12.73 -3.72 -15.21
N TYR A 187 12.00 -4.73 -14.76
CA TYR A 187 12.57 -5.90 -14.11
C TYR A 187 12.07 -7.18 -14.80
N ALA A 188 12.96 -8.13 -15.03
CA ALA A 188 12.67 -9.31 -15.85
C ALA A 188 11.73 -10.34 -15.18
N SER A 189 11.33 -10.14 -13.92
CA SER A 189 10.41 -11.05 -13.23
C SER A 189 8.95 -10.69 -13.50
N SER A 190 8.10 -11.70 -13.55
CA SER A 190 6.64 -11.58 -13.55
C SER A 190 6.06 -11.04 -12.24
N THR A 191 6.88 -10.73 -11.23
CA THR A 191 6.42 -10.23 -9.93
C THR A 191 6.24 -8.72 -9.99
N THR A 192 5.08 -8.22 -9.58
CA THR A 192 4.83 -6.78 -9.45
C THR A 192 5.87 -6.13 -8.52
N SER A 193 6.65 -5.21 -9.07
CA SER A 193 7.63 -4.40 -8.35
C SER A 193 7.51 -2.93 -8.71
N GLY A 194 7.97 -2.05 -7.83
CA GLY A 194 7.91 -0.61 -8.02
C GLY A 194 7.48 0.14 -6.77
N VAL A 195 7.18 1.43 -6.92
CA VAL A 195 6.69 2.30 -5.86
C VAL A 195 5.19 2.51 -6.00
N ILE A 196 4.51 2.64 -4.87
CA ILE A 196 3.16 3.18 -4.81
C ILE A 196 3.17 4.32 -3.80
N GLU A 197 2.82 5.49 -4.29
CA GLU A 197 2.73 6.72 -3.50
C GLU A 197 1.29 6.89 -3.00
N SER A 198 1.15 7.30 -1.76
CA SER A 198 -0.09 7.66 -1.09
C SER A 198 0.13 9.01 -0.38
N ASN A 199 -0.94 9.75 -0.11
CA ASN A 199 -0.81 10.97 0.70
C ASN A 199 -0.27 10.67 2.12
N ASP A 200 -0.38 9.42 2.60
CA ASP A 200 0.14 8.99 3.92
C ASP A 200 1.62 8.52 3.89
N GLY A 201 2.23 8.37 2.71
CA GLY A 201 3.58 7.85 2.55
C GLY A 201 3.76 7.03 1.28
N ALA A 202 4.81 6.24 1.21
CA ALA A 202 5.07 5.39 0.04
C ALA A 202 5.35 3.93 0.42
N ALA A 203 4.95 3.02 -0.46
CA ALA A 203 5.20 1.60 -0.35
C ALA A 203 6.09 1.12 -1.51
N PHE A 204 7.17 0.41 -1.17
CA PHE A 204 8.06 -0.23 -2.13
C PHE A 204 7.68 -1.71 -2.27
N LEU A 205 7.35 -2.13 -3.48
CA LEU A 205 6.96 -3.49 -3.81
C LEU A 205 8.09 -4.23 -4.53
N GLY A 206 8.21 -5.52 -4.24
CA GLY A 206 9.00 -6.42 -5.07
C GLY A 206 10.51 -6.25 -4.90
N TRP A 207 11.17 -5.83 -5.97
CA TRP A 207 12.62 -5.79 -6.17
C TRP A 207 13.16 -4.35 -6.05
N PRO A 208 14.47 -4.14 -5.83
CA PRO A 208 15.06 -2.80 -5.74
C PRO A 208 15.27 -2.19 -7.14
N ASN A 209 14.19 -2.06 -7.92
CA ASN A 209 14.21 -1.52 -9.27
C ASN A 209 13.53 -0.14 -9.35
N SER A 210 13.28 0.51 -8.21
CA SER A 210 12.51 1.75 -8.18
C SER A 210 12.98 2.69 -7.09
N PHE A 211 12.90 3.99 -7.37
CA PHE A 211 13.36 5.07 -6.50
C PHE A 211 12.25 6.08 -6.25
N LEU A 212 12.34 6.73 -5.09
CA LEU A 212 11.70 8.01 -4.84
C LEU A 212 12.80 9.06 -4.75
N VAL A 213 12.79 9.99 -5.71
CA VAL A 213 13.73 11.10 -5.78
C VAL A 213 13.07 12.33 -5.19
N SER A 214 13.73 12.97 -4.22
CA SER A 214 13.23 14.22 -3.66
C SER A 214 13.29 15.33 -4.71
N LEU A 215 12.19 16.05 -4.89
CA LEU A 215 12.09 17.26 -5.71
C LEU A 215 12.27 18.54 -4.88
N GLN A 216 12.53 18.40 -3.59
CA GLN A 216 12.75 19.54 -2.72
C GLN A 216 14.04 20.25 -3.10
N ILE A 217 13.95 21.56 -3.27
CA ILE A 217 15.12 22.39 -3.54
C ILE A 217 15.97 22.39 -2.26
N PRO A 218 17.24 21.90 -2.32
CA PRO A 218 18.08 21.90 -1.15
C PRO A 218 18.36 23.35 -0.71
N PRO A 219 18.39 23.62 0.61
CA PRO A 219 18.77 24.93 1.12
C PRO A 219 20.19 25.28 0.67
N VAL A 220 20.44 26.56 0.41
CA VAL A 220 21.76 27.08 0.04
C VAL A 220 22.58 27.26 1.33
N PHE A 221 23.67 26.50 1.50
CA PHE A 221 24.54 26.49 2.69
C PHE A 221 23.80 26.24 4.03
N PRO A 222 23.11 25.10 4.18
CA PRO A 222 22.51 24.75 5.45
C PRO A 222 23.58 24.48 6.49
N LYS A 223 23.35 24.93 7.73
CA LYS A 223 24.14 24.50 8.88
C LYS A 223 23.87 23.04 9.26
N THR A 224 22.69 22.54 8.91
CA THR A 224 22.22 21.18 9.17
C THR A 224 21.15 20.81 8.16
N GLN A 225 21.22 19.61 7.58
CA GLN A 225 20.11 19.02 6.84
C GLN A 225 19.64 17.75 7.53
N THR A 226 18.32 17.53 7.53
CA THR A 226 17.73 16.36 8.18
C THR A 226 16.78 15.62 7.25
N VAL A 227 16.91 14.31 7.17
CA VAL A 227 15.94 13.41 6.53
C VAL A 227 15.48 12.39 7.55
N ALA A 228 14.19 12.40 7.88
CA ALA A 228 13.61 11.51 8.87
C ALA A 228 12.39 10.76 8.32
N GLY A 229 12.10 9.60 8.90
CA GLY A 229 10.94 8.81 8.49
C GLY A 229 10.64 7.63 9.39
N LYS A 230 9.43 7.10 9.22
CA LYS A 230 8.97 5.84 9.82
C LYS A 230 9.01 4.75 8.74
N LEU A 231 9.76 3.68 9.01
CA LEU A 231 9.93 2.55 8.11
C LEU A 231 9.24 1.33 8.69
N THR A 232 8.25 0.79 7.98
CA THR A 232 7.59 -0.47 8.36
C THR A 232 7.92 -1.57 7.38
N PHE A 233 8.47 -2.67 7.87
CA PHE A 233 8.76 -3.84 7.05
C PHE A 233 7.63 -4.86 7.08
N VAL A 234 7.25 -5.35 5.90
CA VAL A 234 6.19 -6.32 5.73
C VAL A 234 6.77 -7.66 5.30
N ARG A 235 6.66 -8.67 6.16
CA ARG A 235 7.19 -10.02 5.88
C ARG A 235 6.33 -10.74 4.83
N LYS A 236 6.96 -11.20 3.74
CA LYS A 236 6.32 -12.11 2.76
C LYS A 236 6.17 -13.53 3.36
N LYS A 237 5.03 -14.19 3.11
CA LYS A 237 4.64 -15.48 3.72
C LYS A 237 5.57 -16.65 3.38
N TYR A 238 6.30 -16.59 2.25
CA TYR A 238 7.02 -17.73 1.66
C TYR A 238 8.54 -17.58 1.57
N LEU A 239 9.14 -16.54 2.16
CA LEU A 239 10.60 -16.45 2.26
C LEU A 239 11.10 -17.41 3.35
N ARG A 240 11.45 -18.64 2.93
CA ARG A 240 12.10 -19.67 3.77
C ARG A 240 13.61 -19.46 3.89
N GLU A 241 14.22 -18.68 3.00
CA GLU A 241 15.66 -18.45 2.99
C GLU A 241 16.04 -17.24 3.87
N GLU A 242 16.64 -17.51 5.02
CA GLU A 242 17.14 -16.47 5.92
C GLU A 242 18.22 -15.57 5.28
N ASN A 243 18.93 -16.08 4.27
CA ASN A 243 19.99 -15.39 3.54
C ASN A 243 19.45 -14.26 2.64
N GLN A 244 18.27 -14.42 2.04
CA GLN A 244 17.65 -13.35 1.22
C GLN A 244 17.07 -12.21 2.09
N LEU A 245 16.60 -12.54 3.30
CA LEU A 245 16.13 -11.54 4.27
C LEU A 245 17.27 -10.62 4.76
N GLY A 246 18.52 -11.10 4.75
CA GLY A 246 19.69 -10.28 5.13
C GLY A 246 19.98 -9.12 4.18
N LYS A 247 19.55 -9.23 2.92
CA LYS A 247 19.68 -8.18 1.89
C LYS A 247 18.40 -7.36 1.70
N SER A 248 17.33 -7.68 2.43
CA SER A 248 16.05 -6.97 2.35
C SER A 248 16.09 -5.75 3.27
N GLY A 249 15.86 -4.57 2.71
CA GLY A 249 15.92 -3.32 3.46
C GLY A 249 15.53 -2.12 2.61
N LEU A 250 15.52 -0.96 3.24
CA LEU A 250 15.48 0.33 2.57
C LEU A 250 16.92 0.79 2.30
N VAL A 251 17.16 1.29 1.09
CA VAL A 251 18.40 1.98 0.75
C VAL A 251 18.07 3.46 0.54
N ILE A 252 18.85 4.33 1.17
CA ILE A 252 18.79 5.78 1.02
C ILE A 252 20.12 6.22 0.42
N TYR A 253 20.05 7.02 -0.64
CA TYR A 253 21.22 7.63 -1.27
C TYR A 253 21.22 9.13 -0.97
N LEU A 254 22.32 9.63 -0.43
CA LEU A 254 22.58 11.06 -0.26
C LEU A 254 23.63 11.47 -1.27
N VAL A 255 23.31 12.51 -2.05
CA VAL A 255 23.98 12.81 -3.31
C VAL A 255 24.09 14.32 -3.48
N ASP A 256 25.25 14.78 -3.94
CA ASP A 256 25.61 16.21 -3.93
C ASP A 256 24.99 17.00 -5.10
N LYS A 257 24.43 16.31 -6.09
CA LYS A 257 23.86 16.92 -7.31
C LYS A 257 22.48 16.36 -7.59
N ILE A 258 21.64 17.16 -8.25
CA ILE A 258 20.36 16.71 -8.77
C ILE A 258 20.64 15.58 -9.77
N ILE A 259 20.15 14.38 -9.46
CA ILE A 259 20.41 13.18 -10.27
C ILE A 259 19.33 13.02 -11.32
N ASP A 260 19.78 12.76 -12.55
CA ASP A 260 18.98 12.04 -13.53
C ASP A 260 19.29 10.54 -13.39
N VAL A 261 18.38 9.79 -12.74
CA VAL A 261 18.63 8.40 -12.38
C VAL A 261 18.40 7.56 -13.63
N GLN A 262 19.49 7.10 -14.25
CA GLN A 262 19.46 6.33 -15.51
C GLN A 262 19.64 4.81 -15.28
N SER A 263 19.96 4.40 -14.06
CA SER A 263 20.25 3.00 -13.71
C SER A 263 19.68 2.65 -12.33
N PRO A 264 19.29 1.37 -12.10
CA PRO A 264 18.93 0.88 -10.78
C PRO A 264 20.11 0.77 -9.81
N GLU A 265 21.34 0.95 -10.28
CA GLU A 265 22.52 1.02 -9.43
C GLU A 265 23.08 2.43 -9.40
N ILE A 266 23.18 3.00 -8.20
CA ILE A 266 23.84 4.29 -7.93
C ILE A 266 25.22 3.99 -7.33
N ASP A 267 26.25 4.44 -8.03
CA ASP A 267 27.67 4.17 -7.78
C ASP A 267 28.43 5.36 -7.15
N TYR A 268 27.75 6.46 -6.84
CA TYR A 268 28.30 7.65 -6.19
C TYR A 268 27.46 8.08 -4.97
N GLY A 269 28.02 9.01 -4.18
CA GLY A 269 27.44 9.55 -2.97
C GLY A 269 27.53 8.63 -1.76
N VAL A 270 26.73 8.94 -0.74
CA VAL A 270 26.65 8.15 0.50
C VAL A 270 25.46 7.21 0.44
N LYS A 271 25.73 5.91 0.54
CA LYS A 271 24.70 4.87 0.59
C LYS A 271 24.43 4.46 2.04
N ILE A 272 23.19 4.58 2.44
CA ILE A 272 22.69 4.18 3.76
C ILE A 272 21.72 3.02 3.57
N PHE A 273 21.96 1.91 4.26
CA PHE A 273 21.09 0.74 4.25
C PHE A 273 20.47 0.55 5.63
N ILE A 274 19.15 0.39 5.67
CA ILE A 274 18.39 0.01 6.85
C ILE A 274 17.70 -1.33 6.53
N GLY A 275 18.20 -2.40 7.11
CA GLY A 275 17.74 -3.77 6.86
C GLY A 275 16.57 -4.19 7.74
N TYR A 276 15.77 -5.13 7.23
CA TYR A 276 14.64 -5.72 7.95
C TYR A 276 15.01 -6.32 9.32
N LYS A 277 16.22 -6.85 9.46
CA LYS A 277 16.70 -7.44 10.71
C LYS A 277 17.35 -6.41 11.65
N GLY A 278 17.26 -5.11 11.36
CA GLY A 278 17.92 -4.05 12.12
C GLY A 278 19.39 -3.85 11.75
N LEU A 279 19.88 -4.50 10.70
CA LEU A 279 21.22 -4.25 10.16
C LEU A 279 21.25 -2.85 9.55
N ILE A 280 22.18 -2.01 9.97
CA ILE A 280 22.39 -0.68 9.40
C ILE A 280 23.79 -0.64 8.80
N SER A 281 23.94 -0.04 7.62
CA SER A 281 25.27 0.29 7.13
C SER A 281 25.31 1.60 6.39
N ILE A 282 26.41 2.33 6.53
CA ILE A 282 26.71 3.56 5.81
C ILE A 282 27.99 3.30 5.02
N GLU A 283 27.96 3.60 3.73
CA GLU A 283 29.04 3.33 2.77
C GLU A 283 29.26 4.60 1.93
N ASN A 284 30.48 5.14 1.95
CA ASN A 284 30.86 6.20 1.02
C ASN A 284 31.28 5.57 -0.31
N ARG A 285 30.59 5.94 -1.40
CA ARG A 285 30.83 5.38 -2.75
C ARG A 285 31.67 6.28 -3.65
N ASP A 286 32.00 7.50 -3.23
CA ASP A 286 32.84 8.43 -4.00
C ASP A 286 34.34 8.07 -3.93
N ALA A 287 34.71 7.03 -3.19
CA ALA A 287 36.10 6.56 -3.11
C ALA A 287 36.55 5.94 -4.44
N VAL A 288 37.51 6.60 -5.09
CA VAL A 288 38.13 6.21 -6.38
C VAL A 288 38.73 4.80 -6.34
N GLU A 289 39.11 4.31 -5.16
CA GLU A 289 39.65 2.97 -4.94
C GLU A 289 38.82 2.20 -3.92
N GLN A 290 38.40 0.98 -4.27
CA GLN A 290 37.58 0.10 -3.42
C GLN A 290 38.18 -0.18 -2.03
N GLN A 291 39.51 -0.02 -1.87
CA GLN A 291 40.23 -0.22 -0.61
C GLN A 291 39.99 0.90 0.42
N TYR A 292 39.53 2.08 -0.02
CA TYR A 292 39.24 3.22 0.84
C TYR A 292 37.73 3.47 1.03
N GLN A 293 36.88 2.53 0.62
CA GLN A 293 35.46 2.57 0.95
C GLN A 293 35.28 2.46 2.45
N THR A 294 35.04 3.60 3.10
CA THR A 294 34.71 3.63 4.51
C THR A 294 33.30 3.10 4.69
N ARG A 295 33.19 1.96 5.38
CA ARG A 295 31.91 1.32 5.69
C ARG A 295 31.73 1.22 7.19
N ALA A 296 30.70 1.88 7.71
CA ALA A 296 30.24 1.68 9.07
C ALA A 296 29.07 0.70 9.07
N VAL A 297 29.06 -0.24 10.03
CA VAL A 297 27.99 -1.23 10.19
C VAL A 297 27.52 -1.24 11.64
N GLY A 298 26.20 -1.25 11.84
CA GLY A 298 25.56 -1.35 13.14
C GLY A 298 24.44 -2.39 13.12
N GLN A 299 24.03 -2.84 14.31
CA GLN A 299 22.96 -3.81 14.47
C GLN A 299 21.99 -3.33 15.56
N LEU A 300 20.76 -3.04 15.17
CA LEU A 300 19.66 -2.73 16.07
C LEU A 300 18.92 -3.98 16.52
N ARG A 301 18.05 -3.83 17.52
CA ARG A 301 17.06 -4.86 17.84
C ARG A 301 16.16 -5.10 16.63
N LYS A 302 15.76 -6.36 16.46
CA LYS A 302 14.87 -6.77 15.37
C LYS A 302 13.45 -6.30 15.70
N GLU A 303 12.96 -5.36 14.90
CA GLU A 303 11.62 -4.79 15.01
C GLU A 303 10.98 -4.76 13.61
N ASN A 304 9.65 -4.71 13.56
CA ASN A 304 8.95 -4.56 12.27
C ASN A 304 8.83 -3.08 11.85
N CYS A 305 9.12 -2.15 12.76
CA CYS A 305 9.02 -0.72 12.54
C CYS A 305 10.26 -0.03 13.10
N TYR A 306 10.85 0.86 12.32
CA TYR A 306 11.99 1.68 12.70
C TYR A 306 11.65 3.15 12.48
N TYR A 307 12.14 4.01 13.36
CA TYR A 307 12.23 5.45 13.10
C TYR A 307 13.69 5.75 12.78
N PHE A 308 13.92 6.53 11.74
CA PHE A 308 15.26 6.98 11.39
C PHE A 308 15.29 8.49 11.25
N GLU A 309 16.45 9.05 11.56
CA GLU A 309 16.78 10.45 11.36
C GLU A 309 18.24 10.49 10.87
N LEU A 310 18.43 11.02 9.67
CA LEU A 310 19.72 11.26 9.05
C LEU A 310 20.01 12.74 9.20
N ILE A 311 21.15 13.08 9.81
CA ILE A 311 21.54 14.46 10.06
C ILE A 311 22.89 14.69 9.40
N ASP A 312 22.91 15.58 8.42
CA ASP A 312 24.13 16.13 7.83
C ASP A 312 24.47 17.45 8.53
N ARG A 313 25.72 17.62 8.97
CA ARG A 313 26.19 18.74 9.80
C ARG A 313 27.39 19.44 9.18
#